data_AF-A0A659S6M4-F1
#
_entry.id   AF-A0A659S6M4-F1
#
_cell.length_a   1.000
_cell.length_b   1.000
_cell.length_c   1.000
_cell.angle_alpha   90.00
_cell.angle_beta   90.00
_cell.angle_gamma   90.00
#
_symmetry.space_group_name_H-M   'P 1'
#
loop_
_entity.id
_entity.type
_entity.pdbx_description
1 polymer ?
#
loop_
_entity_poly.entity_id
_entity_poly.type
_entity_poly.pdbx_seq_one_letter_code
_entity_poly.pdbx_strand_id
1 'polypeptide(L)'
;AATDPADAWHLPVGAGEHGHPLVRDALDNNMPGLENLALIPGCVGSSPIQNIGAYGVELQRVCDYVDCVELETGKRLRLSAAECRFGYRDSIFKNEYQDRVASVAVGLRLSKQWQPVLTYGDLTCLDPKTVTAQQVFDAVCHMRTTKLPDPKVNGNAGSFFKNPVVAADIAMELLELCPNAPHYPTADG
;
A
#
# COMPACT_ATOMS: atom_id res chain seq x y z
N ALA A 1 -8.34 -37.58 2.92
CA ALA A 1 -8.68 -36.29 3.53
C ALA A 1 -8.08 -35.21 2.65
N ALA A 2 -8.92 -34.44 1.94
CA ALA A 2 -8.43 -33.41 1.02
C ALA A 2 -7.76 -32.31 1.84
N THR A 3 -6.47 -32.12 1.65
CA THR A 3 -5.71 -31.00 2.19
C THR A 3 -6.30 -29.70 1.63
N ASP A 4 -6.75 -28.85 2.54
CA ASP A 4 -7.33 -27.53 2.31
C ASP A 4 -6.49 -26.71 1.29
N PRO A 5 -7.07 -26.17 0.20
CA PRO A 5 -6.31 -25.33 -0.71
C PRO A 5 -5.97 -24.01 -0.03
N ALA A 6 -4.72 -23.84 0.43
CA ALA A 6 -4.06 -22.63 0.99
C ALA A 6 -4.96 -21.40 1.27
N ASP A 7 -4.96 -20.88 2.49
CA ASP A 7 -5.82 -19.78 2.98
C ASP A 7 -5.64 -18.41 2.27
N ALA A 8 -4.65 -18.30 1.39
CA ALA A 8 -4.32 -17.12 0.62
C ALA A 8 -3.86 -17.46 -0.80
N TRP A 9 -3.96 -16.48 -1.70
CA TRP A 9 -3.25 -16.45 -2.97
C TRP A 9 -1.85 -15.86 -2.74
N HIS A 10 -0.82 -16.49 -3.29
CA HIS A 10 0.54 -15.97 -3.28
C HIS A 10 0.93 -15.54 -4.69
N LEU A 11 1.24 -14.25 -4.86
CA LEU A 11 1.54 -13.65 -6.15
C LEU A 11 3.00 -13.17 -6.15
N PRO A 12 3.95 -13.93 -6.72
CA PRO A 12 5.26 -13.41 -7.05
C PRO A 12 5.13 -12.49 -8.28
N VAL A 13 5.44 -11.21 -8.10
CA VAL A 13 5.28 -10.21 -9.16
C VAL A 13 6.61 -9.54 -9.46
N GLY A 14 6.98 -9.48 -10.74
CA GLY A 14 8.22 -8.85 -11.19
C GLY A 14 8.27 -7.35 -10.83
N ALA A 15 9.46 -6.85 -10.48
CA ALA A 15 9.63 -5.47 -10.05
C ALA A 15 9.21 -4.42 -11.11
N GLY A 16 9.29 -4.77 -12.40
CA GLY A 16 8.94 -3.90 -13.52
C GLY A 16 7.43 -3.80 -13.80
N GLU A 17 6.61 -4.67 -13.21
CA GLU A 17 5.16 -4.66 -13.42
C GLU A 17 4.54 -3.36 -12.90
N HIS A 18 3.52 -2.86 -13.60
CA HIS A 18 2.82 -1.65 -13.17
C HIS A 18 1.79 -1.95 -12.08
N GLY A 19 1.79 -1.14 -11.02
CA GLY A 19 0.95 -1.39 -9.83
C GLY A 19 -0.55 -1.38 -10.12
N HIS A 20 -1.06 -0.36 -10.82
CA HIS A 20 -2.51 -0.29 -11.09
C HIS A 20 -3.05 -1.41 -12.01
N PRO A 21 -2.38 -1.79 -13.12
CA PRO A 21 -2.72 -2.98 -13.87
C PRO A 21 -2.76 -4.26 -13.01
N LEU A 22 -1.75 -4.48 -12.15
CA LEU A 22 -1.76 -5.61 -11.21
C LEU A 22 -3.01 -5.64 -10.33
N VAL A 23 -3.43 -4.47 -9.79
CA VAL A 23 -4.65 -4.39 -8.96
C VAL A 23 -5.88 -4.84 -9.76
N ARG A 24 -6.02 -4.41 -11.03
CA ARG A 24 -7.13 -4.82 -11.89
C ARG A 24 -7.08 -6.31 -12.22
N ASP A 25 -5.91 -6.80 -12.62
CA ASP A 25 -5.73 -8.20 -12.98
C ASP A 25 -6.05 -9.12 -11.79
N ALA A 26 -5.68 -8.71 -10.57
CA ALA A 26 -6.03 -9.44 -9.35
C ALA A 26 -7.56 -9.49 -9.14
N LEU A 27 -8.28 -8.36 -9.33
CA LEU A 27 -9.73 -8.31 -9.22
C LEU A 27 -10.43 -9.15 -10.31
N ASP A 28 -9.98 -9.06 -11.56
CA ASP A 28 -10.50 -9.83 -12.69
C ASP A 28 -10.34 -11.35 -12.46
N ASN A 29 -9.32 -11.75 -11.70
CA ASN A 29 -9.08 -13.14 -11.29
C ASN A 29 -9.70 -13.50 -9.93
N ASN A 30 -10.58 -12.68 -9.38
CA ASN A 30 -11.22 -12.88 -8.07
C ASN A 30 -10.24 -13.04 -6.91
N MET A 31 -9.12 -12.31 -6.93
CA MET A 31 -8.11 -12.24 -5.88
C MET A 31 -8.12 -10.84 -5.21
N PRO A 32 -9.15 -10.52 -4.42
CA PRO A 32 -9.26 -9.21 -3.78
C PRO A 32 -8.22 -9.03 -2.65
N GLY A 33 -8.01 -7.77 -2.24
CA GLY A 33 -7.08 -7.36 -1.19
C GLY A 33 -6.15 -6.21 -1.59
N LEU A 34 -6.19 -5.77 -2.85
CA LEU A 34 -5.35 -4.69 -3.39
C LEU A 34 -6.14 -3.42 -3.78
N GLU A 35 -7.47 -3.48 -3.74
CA GLU A 35 -8.39 -2.45 -4.27
C GLU A 35 -8.16 -1.04 -3.68
N ASN A 36 -7.81 -0.94 -2.39
CA ASN A 36 -7.49 0.34 -1.74
C ASN A 36 -6.22 1.00 -2.32
N LEU A 37 -5.34 0.23 -2.97
CA LEU A 37 -4.09 0.70 -3.58
C LEU A 37 -4.24 1.04 -5.07
N ALA A 38 -5.48 1.05 -5.59
CA ALA A 38 -5.75 1.37 -7.00
C ALA A 38 -5.27 2.77 -7.39
N LEU A 39 -4.88 2.93 -8.66
CA LEU A 39 -4.35 4.16 -9.27
C LEU A 39 -3.14 4.79 -8.54
N ILE A 40 -2.42 4.04 -7.71
CA ILE A 40 -1.09 4.46 -7.27
C ILE A 40 -0.12 4.30 -8.45
N PRO A 41 0.53 5.37 -8.93
CA PRO A 41 1.51 5.28 -10.01
C PRO A 41 2.77 4.53 -9.59
N GLY A 42 3.51 4.02 -10.57
CA GLY A 42 4.80 3.36 -10.36
C GLY A 42 4.77 1.86 -10.58
N CYS A 43 5.92 1.23 -10.37
CA CYS A 43 6.12 -0.20 -10.56
C CYS A 43 6.07 -0.94 -9.23
N VAL A 44 5.74 -2.23 -9.29
CA VAL A 44 5.63 -3.10 -8.12
C VAL A 44 6.91 -3.14 -7.31
N GLY A 45 8.09 -3.11 -7.95
CA GLY A 45 9.38 -3.09 -7.25
C GLY A 45 9.65 -1.81 -6.46
N SER A 46 8.98 -0.70 -6.79
CA SER A 46 9.07 0.55 -6.02
C SER A 46 8.10 0.58 -4.83
N SER A 47 7.08 -0.29 -4.84
CA SER A 47 6.03 -0.31 -3.82
C SER A 47 6.55 -0.53 -2.39
N PRO A 48 7.57 -1.40 -2.13
CA PRO A 48 8.07 -1.62 -0.78
C PRO A 48 8.91 -0.45 -0.27
N ILE A 49 9.56 0.31 -1.16
CA ILE A 49 10.55 1.33 -0.79
C ILE A 49 9.92 2.38 0.15
N GLN A 50 8.74 2.87 -0.21
CA GLN A 50 7.96 3.80 0.62
C GLN A 50 6.74 3.14 1.26
N ASN A 51 6.66 1.80 1.33
CA ASN A 51 5.49 1.09 1.84
C ASN A 51 4.18 1.74 1.35
N ILE A 52 3.94 1.69 0.02
CA ILE A 52 2.85 2.47 -0.59
C ILE A 52 1.54 2.26 0.17
N GLY A 53 0.78 3.33 0.33
CA GLY A 53 -0.45 3.23 1.09
C GLY A 53 -1.45 4.31 0.72
N ALA A 54 -2.71 3.90 0.67
CA ALA A 54 -3.85 4.77 0.43
C ALA A 54 -5.09 4.14 1.06
N TYR A 55 -6.05 5.01 1.43
CA TYR A 55 -7.38 4.59 1.88
C TYR A 55 -7.37 3.52 2.99
N GLY A 56 -6.51 3.68 3.99
CA GLY A 56 -6.45 2.79 5.16
C GLY A 56 -5.67 1.48 4.95
N VAL A 57 -5.03 1.29 3.79
CA VAL A 57 -4.18 0.13 3.49
C VAL A 57 -2.78 0.60 3.14
N GLU A 58 -1.78 -0.14 3.62
CA GLU A 58 -0.38 -0.04 3.23
C GLU A 58 0.10 -1.40 2.69
N LEU A 59 1.14 -1.39 1.85
CA LEU A 59 1.69 -2.59 1.23
C LEU A 59 2.05 -3.66 2.26
N GLN A 60 2.58 -3.26 3.42
CA GLN A 60 2.95 -4.19 4.51
C GLN A 60 1.82 -5.15 4.92
N ARG A 61 0.56 -4.79 4.69
CA ARG A 61 -0.61 -5.65 4.98
C ARG A 61 -0.67 -6.88 4.09
N VAL A 62 -0.16 -6.78 2.86
CA VAL A 62 -0.25 -7.80 1.81
C VAL A 62 1.12 -8.26 1.32
N CYS A 63 2.21 -7.62 1.73
CA CYS A 63 3.56 -8.06 1.40
C CYS A 63 3.89 -9.34 2.18
N ASP A 64 4.38 -10.36 1.47
CA ASP A 64 4.94 -11.58 2.03
C ASP A 64 6.48 -11.46 2.10
N TYR A 65 7.09 -11.05 0.98
CA TYR A 65 8.53 -10.84 0.87
C TYR A 65 8.90 -9.89 -0.29
N VAL A 66 10.16 -9.45 -0.30
CA VAL A 66 10.79 -8.73 -1.42
C VAL A 66 12.06 -9.45 -1.83
N ASP A 67 12.15 -9.83 -3.09
CA ASP A 67 13.36 -10.37 -3.70
C ASP A 67 14.21 -9.22 -4.25
N CYS A 68 15.48 -9.23 -3.89
CA CYS A 68 16.46 -8.23 -4.32
C CYS A 68 17.72 -8.88 -4.88
N VAL A 69 18.49 -8.06 -5.59
CA VAL A 69 19.89 -8.34 -5.96
C VAL A 69 20.77 -7.28 -5.30
N GLU A 70 21.79 -7.71 -4.56
CA GLU A 70 22.84 -6.83 -4.06
C GLU A 70 23.72 -6.37 -5.23
N LEU A 71 23.86 -5.05 -5.39
CA LEU A 71 24.46 -4.46 -6.58
C LEU A 71 25.97 -4.69 -6.68
N GLU A 72 26.67 -4.73 -5.54
CA GLU A 72 28.11 -4.93 -5.50
C GLU A 72 28.52 -6.36 -5.86
N THR A 73 27.75 -7.35 -5.40
CA THR A 73 28.13 -8.77 -5.50
C THR A 73 27.31 -9.55 -6.52
N GLY A 74 26.16 -9.02 -6.96
CA GLY A 74 25.18 -9.73 -7.76
C GLY A 74 24.41 -10.80 -6.98
N LYS A 75 24.61 -10.90 -5.66
CA LYS A 75 23.97 -11.92 -4.81
C LYS A 75 22.48 -11.64 -4.68
N ARG A 76 21.67 -12.70 -4.83
CA ARG A 76 20.23 -12.65 -4.55
C ARG A 76 19.97 -12.74 -3.05
N LEU A 77 19.07 -11.91 -2.56
CA LEU A 77 18.56 -11.94 -1.20
C LEU A 77 17.03 -11.81 -1.22
N ARG A 78 16.38 -12.44 -0.25
CA ARG A 78 14.96 -12.30 0.02
C ARG A 78 14.78 -11.74 1.41
N LEU A 79 14.01 -10.67 1.54
CA LEU A 79 13.60 -10.11 2.82
C LEU A 79 12.13 -10.43 3.02
N SER A 80 11.79 -11.05 4.14
CA SER A 80 10.40 -11.15 4.60
C SER A 80 9.83 -9.75 4.84
N ALA A 81 8.49 -9.63 4.87
CA ALA A 81 7.84 -8.36 5.20
C ALA A 81 8.31 -7.77 6.56
N ALA A 82 8.61 -8.62 7.54
CA ALA A 82 9.16 -8.19 8.82
C ALA A 82 10.59 -7.62 8.68
N GLU A 83 11.45 -8.28 7.89
CA GLU A 83 12.81 -7.81 7.61
C GLU A 83 12.84 -6.53 6.76
N CYS A 84 11.78 -6.26 6.00
CA CYS A 84 11.62 -5.01 5.26
C CYS A 84 11.45 -3.78 6.19
N ARG A 85 11.14 -3.99 7.49
CA ARG A 85 10.99 -2.92 8.50
C ARG A 85 10.10 -1.79 8.01
N PHE A 86 8.92 -2.14 7.49
CA PHE A 86 7.98 -1.16 6.96
C PHE A 86 7.50 -0.19 8.05
N GLY A 87 7.32 1.07 7.66
CA GLY A 87 6.69 2.10 8.46
C GLY A 87 5.97 3.11 7.56
N TYR A 88 5.41 4.17 8.15
CA TYR A 88 4.69 5.19 7.39
C TYR A 88 5.62 5.89 6.39
N ARG A 89 5.43 5.60 5.09
CA ARG A 89 6.30 6.05 4.00
C ARG A 89 7.78 5.71 4.19
N ASP A 90 8.05 4.56 4.82
CA ASP A 90 9.40 4.14 5.14
C ASP A 90 9.60 2.62 5.07
N SER A 91 10.86 2.22 4.89
CA SER A 91 11.30 0.82 4.89
C SER A 91 12.83 0.76 5.05
N ILE A 92 13.37 -0.44 5.25
CA ILE A 92 14.81 -0.67 5.23
C ILE A 92 15.49 -0.22 3.92
N PHE A 93 14.77 -0.21 2.79
CA PHE A 93 15.30 0.15 1.48
C PHE A 93 15.56 1.66 1.31
N LYS A 94 14.98 2.50 2.15
CA LYS A 94 15.29 3.94 2.23
C LYS A 94 16.42 4.27 3.20
N ASN A 95 16.92 3.25 3.89
CA ASN A 95 17.88 3.37 4.97
C ASN A 95 19.06 2.44 4.67
N GLU A 96 19.19 1.35 5.43
CA GLU A 96 20.31 0.41 5.37
C GLU A 96 20.58 -0.18 3.98
N TYR A 97 19.55 -0.39 3.16
CA TYR A 97 19.66 -0.97 1.82
C TYR A 97 19.58 0.04 0.67
N GLN A 98 19.52 1.34 0.97
CA GLN A 98 19.53 2.37 -0.05
C GLN A 98 20.82 2.25 -0.89
N ASP A 99 20.67 2.31 -2.21
CA ASP A 99 21.76 2.19 -3.21
C ASP A 99 22.59 0.89 -3.17
N ARG A 100 22.26 -0.05 -2.29
CA ARG A 100 22.96 -1.34 -2.15
C ARG A 100 22.25 -2.48 -2.84
N VAL A 101 20.94 -2.40 -2.98
CA VAL A 101 20.12 -3.48 -3.56
C VAL A 101 19.16 -2.93 -4.61
N ALA A 102 18.85 -3.76 -5.60
CA ALA A 102 17.73 -3.54 -6.51
C ALA A 102 16.63 -4.58 -6.25
N SER A 103 15.40 -4.12 -6.00
CA SER A 103 14.23 -5.00 -5.95
C SER A 103 13.98 -5.60 -7.33
N VAL A 104 13.82 -6.91 -7.41
CA VAL A 104 13.58 -7.66 -8.66
C VAL A 104 12.22 -8.35 -8.68
N ALA A 105 11.65 -8.67 -7.53
CA ALA A 105 10.27 -9.13 -7.41
C ALA A 105 9.69 -8.84 -6.01
N VAL A 106 8.37 -8.76 -5.92
CA VAL A 106 7.63 -8.65 -4.66
C VAL A 106 6.66 -9.82 -4.56
N GLY A 107 6.72 -10.56 -3.46
CA GLY A 107 5.74 -11.58 -3.12
C GLY A 107 4.58 -10.95 -2.37
N LEU A 108 3.37 -11.04 -2.91
CA LEU A 108 2.14 -10.62 -2.25
C LEU A 108 1.37 -11.84 -1.73
N ARG A 109 0.73 -11.69 -0.57
CA ARG A 109 -0.17 -12.67 0.04
C ARG A 109 -1.54 -12.04 0.23
N LEU A 110 -2.53 -12.52 -0.54
CA LEU A 110 -3.90 -12.03 -0.52
C LEU A 110 -4.80 -13.08 0.13
N SER A 111 -5.49 -12.75 1.22
CA SER A 111 -6.34 -13.72 1.93
C SER A 111 -7.57 -14.09 1.11
N LYS A 112 -7.89 -15.40 1.04
CA LYS A 112 -9.15 -15.88 0.45
C LYS A 112 -10.37 -15.48 1.26
N GLN A 113 -10.19 -15.23 2.56
CA GLN A 113 -11.22 -14.66 3.42
C GLN A 113 -11.15 -13.13 3.37
N TRP A 114 -11.56 -12.58 2.23
CA TRP A 114 -11.52 -11.15 2.01
C TRP A 114 -12.33 -10.37 3.06
N GLN A 115 -11.77 -9.25 3.51
CA GLN A 115 -12.43 -8.29 4.39
C GLN A 115 -12.20 -6.87 3.85
N PRO A 116 -13.26 -6.10 3.57
CA PRO A 116 -13.11 -4.75 3.02
C PRO A 116 -12.48 -3.80 4.04
N VAL A 117 -11.64 -2.88 3.55
CA VAL A 117 -11.04 -1.82 4.38
C VAL A 117 -11.73 -0.51 4.05
N LEU A 118 -12.62 -0.08 4.96
CA LEU A 118 -13.57 1.00 4.74
C LEU A 118 -13.35 2.20 5.67
N THR A 119 -12.18 2.31 6.29
CA THR A 119 -11.92 3.26 7.38
C THR A 119 -11.63 4.69 6.92
N TYR A 120 -11.62 4.97 5.61
CA TYR A 120 -11.12 6.23 5.08
C TYR A 120 -12.08 6.92 4.11
N GLY A 121 -12.38 8.19 4.37
CA GLY A 121 -13.14 9.05 3.47
C GLY A 121 -14.47 8.45 3.06
N ASP A 122 -14.79 8.52 1.76
CA ASP A 122 -16.07 8.10 1.23
C ASP A 122 -16.30 6.57 1.32
N LEU A 123 -15.25 5.77 1.59
CA LEU A 123 -15.40 4.33 1.82
C LEU A 123 -16.18 4.02 3.10
N THR A 124 -16.19 4.94 4.07
CA THR A 124 -16.92 4.77 5.35
C THR A 124 -18.42 4.68 5.16
N CYS A 125 -18.94 5.13 4.02
CA CYS A 125 -20.35 5.08 3.66
C CYS A 125 -20.77 3.71 3.07
N LEU A 126 -19.82 2.82 2.77
CA LEU A 126 -20.09 1.50 2.19
C LEU A 126 -20.46 0.50 3.29
N ASP A 127 -21.44 -0.38 3.04
CA ASP A 127 -21.80 -1.44 3.99
C ASP A 127 -20.80 -2.60 3.90
N PRO A 128 -20.03 -2.90 4.97
CA PRO A 128 -19.04 -3.97 4.97
C PRO A 128 -19.64 -5.36 4.71
N LYS A 129 -20.95 -5.56 4.89
CA LYS A 129 -21.61 -6.85 4.67
C LYS A 129 -21.98 -7.11 3.21
N THR A 130 -22.12 -6.06 2.41
CA THR A 130 -22.61 -6.17 1.03
C THR A 130 -21.63 -5.66 -0.01
N VAL A 131 -20.68 -4.81 0.40
CA VAL A 131 -19.72 -4.20 -0.53
C VAL A 131 -18.85 -5.27 -1.19
N THR A 132 -18.57 -5.09 -2.48
CA THR A 132 -17.61 -5.92 -3.22
C THR A 132 -16.26 -5.22 -3.36
N ALA A 133 -15.19 -5.98 -3.59
CA ALA A 133 -13.87 -5.41 -3.85
C ALA A 133 -13.87 -4.50 -5.09
N GLN A 134 -14.70 -4.80 -6.09
CA GLN A 134 -14.90 -3.93 -7.25
C GLN A 134 -15.52 -2.59 -6.86
N GLN A 135 -16.53 -2.56 -5.99
CA GLN A 135 -17.12 -1.31 -5.52
C GLN A 135 -16.12 -0.46 -4.72
N VAL A 136 -15.26 -1.08 -3.91
CA VAL A 136 -14.17 -0.38 -3.21
C VAL A 136 -13.16 0.17 -4.22
N PHE A 137 -12.76 -0.62 -5.21
CA PHE A 137 -11.86 -0.19 -6.28
C PHE A 137 -12.43 1.01 -7.06
N ASP A 138 -13.70 0.97 -7.43
CA ASP A 138 -14.37 2.03 -8.17
C ASP A 138 -14.45 3.31 -7.33
N ALA A 139 -14.81 3.21 -6.05
CA ALA A 139 -14.84 4.33 -5.12
C ALA A 139 -13.45 4.95 -4.90
N VAL A 140 -12.41 4.12 -4.74
CA VAL A 140 -11.01 4.58 -4.68
C VAL A 140 -10.61 5.30 -5.96
N CYS A 141 -10.90 4.71 -7.13
CA CYS A 141 -10.58 5.32 -8.41
C CYS A 141 -11.27 6.68 -8.57
N HIS A 142 -12.57 6.77 -8.24
CA HIS A 142 -13.34 8.00 -8.26
C HIS A 142 -12.72 9.08 -7.36
N MET A 143 -12.46 8.77 -6.08
CA MET A 143 -11.85 9.73 -5.16
C MET A 143 -10.48 10.22 -5.65
N ARG A 144 -9.67 9.35 -6.27
CA ARG A 144 -8.35 9.71 -6.78
C ARG A 144 -8.45 10.60 -8.02
N THR A 145 -9.29 10.26 -8.99
CA THR A 145 -9.41 11.05 -10.23
C THR A 145 -10.08 12.40 -10.00
N THR A 146 -10.92 12.54 -8.97
CA THR A 146 -11.49 13.85 -8.60
C THR A 146 -10.50 14.74 -7.86
N LYS A 147 -9.60 14.18 -7.04
CA LYS A 147 -8.70 14.95 -6.15
C LYS A 147 -7.30 15.16 -6.71
N LEU A 148 -6.77 14.22 -7.49
CA LEU A 148 -5.38 14.21 -7.91
C LEU A 148 -5.24 14.62 -9.38
N PRO A 149 -4.38 15.60 -9.71
CA PRO A 149 -4.12 15.97 -11.09
C PRO A 149 -3.41 14.83 -11.83
N ASP A 150 -3.83 14.55 -13.07
CA ASP A 150 -3.17 13.56 -13.92
C ASP A 150 -1.74 14.03 -14.27
N PRO A 151 -0.68 13.27 -13.91
CA PRO A 151 0.70 13.60 -14.28
C PRO A 151 0.94 13.78 -15.78
N LYS A 152 0.11 13.17 -16.65
CA LYS A 152 0.18 13.32 -18.11
C LYS A 152 -0.32 14.68 -18.59
N VAL A 153 -1.15 15.35 -17.79
CA VAL A 153 -1.65 16.71 -18.06
C VAL A 153 -0.75 17.72 -17.35
N ASN A 154 -0.58 17.57 -16.04
CA ASN A 154 0.26 18.41 -15.20
C ASN A 154 1.23 17.55 -14.40
N GLY A 155 2.52 17.62 -14.75
CA GLY A 155 3.56 16.85 -14.07
C GLY A 155 3.53 17.04 -12.55
N ASN A 156 3.42 15.94 -11.81
CA ASN A 156 3.43 15.92 -10.36
C ASN A 156 3.94 14.56 -9.85
N ALA A 157 4.36 14.51 -8.58
CA ALA A 157 4.84 13.30 -7.92
C ALA A 157 3.86 12.81 -6.82
N GLY A 158 2.57 13.17 -6.93
CA GLY A 158 1.60 12.96 -5.86
C GLY A 158 1.82 13.87 -4.65
N SER A 159 1.51 13.38 -3.45
CA SER A 159 1.70 14.13 -2.20
C SER A 159 3.17 14.46 -1.99
N PHE A 160 3.49 15.75 -2.02
CA PHE A 160 4.87 16.23 -1.86
C PHE A 160 5.37 16.14 -0.41
N PHE A 161 4.46 16.30 0.55
CA PHE A 161 4.76 16.20 1.97
C PHE A 161 4.17 14.92 2.58
N LYS A 162 4.89 14.35 3.55
CA LYS A 162 4.32 13.37 4.48
C LYS A 162 3.40 14.08 5.46
N ASN A 163 2.39 13.38 5.96
CA ASN A 163 1.67 13.87 7.14
C ASN A 163 2.62 13.84 8.34
N PRO A 164 2.78 14.94 9.09
CA PRO A 164 3.59 14.93 10.30
C PRO A 164 2.95 14.00 11.33
N VAL A 165 3.77 13.19 11.98
CA VAL A 165 3.40 12.43 13.18
C VAL A 165 3.90 13.22 14.37
N VAL A 166 3.03 13.50 15.33
CA VAL A 166 3.32 14.30 16.52
C VAL A 166 2.86 13.55 17.76
N ALA A 167 3.47 13.86 18.90
CA ALA A 167 3.05 13.30 20.18
C ALA A 167 1.63 13.77 20.54
N ALA A 168 0.93 12.97 21.36
CA ALA A 168 -0.47 13.21 21.70
C ALA A 168 -0.71 14.56 22.40
N ASP A 169 0.25 15.03 23.19
CA ASP A 169 0.22 16.36 23.83
C ASP A 169 0.22 17.49 22.78
N ILE A 170 1.13 17.43 21.80
CA ILE A 170 1.18 18.37 20.68
C ILE A 170 -0.12 18.31 19.87
N ALA A 171 -0.66 17.11 19.62
CA ALA A 171 -1.93 16.95 18.91
C ALA A 171 -3.09 17.61 19.65
N MET A 172 -3.18 17.46 20.97
CA MET A 172 -4.21 18.11 21.79
C MET A 172 -4.09 19.63 21.72
N GLU A 173 -2.89 20.18 21.88
CA GLU A 173 -2.65 21.64 21.75
C GLU A 173 -3.08 22.16 20.36
N LEU A 174 -2.74 21.43 19.30
CA LEU A 174 -3.15 21.79 17.93
C LEU A 174 -4.67 21.73 17.74
N LEU A 175 -5.36 20.77 18.35
CA LEU A 175 -6.81 20.64 18.24
C LEU A 175 -7.55 21.68 19.07
N GLU A 176 -6.98 22.17 20.17
CA GLU A 176 -7.52 23.33 20.87
C GLU A 176 -7.47 24.60 20.00
N LEU A 177 -6.36 24.80 19.29
CA LEU A 177 -6.17 25.95 18.39
C LEU A 177 -6.97 25.81 17.08
N CYS A 178 -7.06 24.60 16.55
CA CYS A 178 -7.69 24.27 15.29
C CYS A 178 -8.63 23.05 15.46
N PRO A 179 -9.84 23.22 16.04
CA PRO A 179 -10.75 22.11 16.37
C PRO A 179 -11.18 21.24 15.20
N ASN A 180 -11.15 21.80 13.98
CA ASN A 180 -11.53 21.10 12.75
C ASN A 180 -10.32 20.55 11.97
N ALA A 181 -9.11 20.58 12.54
CA ALA A 181 -7.93 20.03 11.88
C ALA A 181 -8.12 18.53 11.63
N PRO A 182 -8.02 18.05 10.38
CA PRO A 182 -8.05 16.63 10.09
C PRO A 182 -6.87 15.93 10.77
N HIS A 183 -7.16 14.89 11.55
CA HIS A 183 -6.14 14.12 12.26
C HIS A 183 -6.53 12.64 12.25
N TYR A 184 -5.51 11.79 12.36
CA TYR A 184 -5.65 10.34 12.31
C TYR A 184 -4.80 9.76 13.44
N PRO A 185 -5.40 9.30 14.55
CA PRO A 185 -4.64 8.72 15.66
C PRO A 185 -3.81 7.51 15.20
N THR A 186 -2.56 7.43 15.63
CA THR A 186 -1.68 6.28 15.34
C THR A 186 -1.14 5.65 16.62
N ALA A 187 -0.53 4.47 16.54
CA ALA A 187 0.01 3.77 17.71
C ALA A 187 1.14 4.56 18.41
N ASP A 188 1.84 5.41 17.65
CA ASP A 188 2.98 6.20 18.13
C ASP A 188 2.61 7.66 18.46
N GLY A 189 1.31 7.99 18.43
CA GLY A 189 0.76 9.36 18.58
C GLY A 189 -0.34 9.66 17.58
#